data_AF-A0A2I1HPS8-F1
#
_entry.id   AF-A0A2I1HPS8-F1
#
_cell.length_a   1.000
_cell.length_b   1.000
_cell.length_c   1.000
_cell.angle_alpha   90.00
_cell.angle_beta   90.00
_cell.angle_gamma   90.00
#
_symmetry.space_group_name_H-M   'P 1'
#
loop_
_entity.id
_entity.type
_entity.pdbx_description
1 polymer ?
#
loop_
_entity_poly.entity_id
_entity_poly.type
_entity_poly.pdbx_seq_one_letter_code
_entity_poly.pdbx_strand_id
1 'polypeptide(L)'
;MSISMFKSKLVKILSSILNSASKFGVETISAFPLRGYHTEKKPYIRVRTWNHYDRYNALKAIRTVGMYTASDDLNCQYYYRKEGTYLFQVSVNNYNPISEDDYNNPLFSSALLRDRTLVLTWDIETYSSRKTGEVPNAKYEEDVVFMICMTVHWKDDPEPLKQICLVDVEIAPDPRWITIVCESQTNLLKAFALCWKLLAPDIQIGFNDSQYDWKFIVEKANKLGVLKWMFNHMSFKPSSLEKIIITLIAILYYFHLLPFKECKLDNKVDLPIHRMNKYYEMALKETNATTAEQMHEVAKYCIIDALSCQRLMVKHNAINKYREVASVAFLSLFDAHYFAGGMKVCNLLSASAWQRGILTSMISSQQTETGKFPGAYVFPPVKGLENRRPVTGLDFASLYPSLIMSYNLSPNKIILF
;
A
#
# COMPACT_ATOMS: atom_id res chain seq x y z
N MET A 1 31.46 15.12 -30.57
CA MET A 1 31.53 16.03 -29.40
C MET A 1 32.34 15.33 -28.31
N SER A 2 33.38 15.95 -27.76
CA SER A 2 34.17 15.33 -26.69
C SER A 2 33.38 15.25 -25.37
N ILE A 3 33.72 14.29 -24.51
CA ILE A 3 33.09 14.13 -23.17
C ILE A 3 33.19 15.42 -22.37
N SER A 4 34.31 16.16 -22.47
CA SER A 4 34.51 17.44 -21.80
C SER A 4 33.53 18.51 -22.29
N MET A 5 33.34 18.66 -23.61
CA MET A 5 32.36 19.59 -24.17
C MET A 5 30.93 19.24 -23.76
N PHE A 6 30.58 17.94 -23.79
CA PHE A 6 29.27 17.46 -23.35
C PHE A 6 29.02 17.78 -21.87
N LYS A 7 30.01 17.49 -21.00
CA LYS A 7 29.96 17.80 -19.56
C LYS A 7 29.76 19.30 -19.31
N SER A 8 30.49 20.16 -20.02
CA SER A 8 30.34 21.62 -19.91
C SER A 8 28.93 22.09 -20.30
N LYS A 9 28.38 21.57 -21.40
CA LYS A 9 27.00 21.88 -21.83
C LYS A 9 25.98 21.42 -20.78
N LEU A 10 26.13 20.21 -20.23
CA LEU A 10 25.26 19.66 -19.20
C LEU A 10 25.29 20.52 -17.92
N VAL A 11 26.48 20.91 -17.45
CA VAL A 11 26.63 21.77 -16.27
C VAL A 11 25.93 23.12 -16.46
N LYS A 12 26.04 23.74 -17.64
CA LYS A 12 25.33 25.01 -17.93
C LYS A 12 23.82 24.87 -17.82
N ILE A 13 23.26 23.79 -18.38
CA ILE A 13 21.81 23.51 -18.31
C ILE A 13 21.38 23.32 -16.85
N LEU A 14 22.11 22.51 -16.09
CA LEU A 14 21.78 22.21 -14.69
C LEU A 14 21.90 23.45 -13.79
N SER A 15 22.95 24.25 -13.96
CA SER A 15 23.14 25.50 -13.21
C SER A 15 22.01 26.51 -13.46
N SER A 16 21.51 26.59 -14.70
CA SER A 16 20.37 27.46 -15.04
C SER A 16 19.06 27.05 -14.39
N ILE A 17 18.88 25.75 -14.06
CA ILE A 17 17.63 25.22 -13.53
C ILE A 17 17.65 25.13 -12.01
N LEU A 18 18.80 24.75 -11.43
CA LEU A 18 18.93 24.55 -9.99
C LEU A 18 19.33 25.83 -9.24
N ASN A 19 19.64 26.92 -9.97
CA ASN A 19 20.07 28.22 -9.45
C ASN A 19 21.35 28.18 -8.60
N SER A 20 22.11 27.08 -8.65
CA SER A 20 23.43 26.96 -8.03
C SER A 20 24.19 25.73 -8.54
N ALA A 21 25.49 25.90 -8.81
CA ALA A 21 26.40 24.80 -9.12
C ALA A 21 26.73 23.92 -7.90
N SER A 22 26.48 24.39 -6.68
CA SER A 22 26.72 23.60 -5.46
C SER A 22 25.66 22.51 -5.23
N LYS A 23 24.48 22.63 -5.87
CA LYS A 23 23.35 21.72 -5.70
C LYS A 23 23.47 20.40 -6.46
N PHE A 24 24.53 20.22 -7.25
CA PHE A 24 24.73 18.99 -7.99
C PHE A 24 26.21 18.65 -8.20
N GLY A 25 26.51 17.35 -8.28
CA GLY A 25 27.82 16.82 -8.64
C GLY A 25 27.77 16.08 -9.98
N VAL A 26 28.82 16.20 -10.77
CA VAL A 26 28.95 15.50 -12.06
C VAL A 26 30.23 14.67 -12.13
N GLU A 27 30.07 13.37 -12.37
CA GLU A 27 31.19 12.44 -12.58
C GLU A 27 31.05 11.68 -13.89
N THR A 28 32.17 11.36 -14.53
CA THR A 28 32.18 10.49 -15.70
C THR A 28 32.26 9.05 -15.22
N ILE A 29 31.38 8.20 -15.73
CA ILE A 29 31.36 6.75 -15.45
C ILE A 29 31.32 5.97 -16.76
N SER A 30 31.64 4.68 -16.71
CA SER A 30 31.47 3.76 -17.82
C SER A 30 30.52 2.64 -17.44
N ALA A 31 29.51 2.38 -18.28
CA ALA A 31 28.49 1.35 -18.03
C ALA A 31 27.96 0.75 -19.34
N PHE A 32 27.27 -0.38 -19.24
CA PHE A 32 26.60 -0.98 -20.39
C PHE A 32 25.18 -0.40 -20.57
N PRO A 33 24.77 -0.07 -21.80
CA PRO A 33 23.36 0.19 -22.09
C PRO A 33 22.53 -1.09 -21.90
N LEU A 34 21.30 -0.99 -21.40
CA LEU A 34 20.38 -2.13 -21.34
C LEU A 34 19.97 -2.63 -22.73
N ARG A 35 19.78 -1.72 -23.69
CA ARG A 35 19.26 -2.05 -25.03
C ARG A 35 20.41 -2.35 -25.99
N GLY A 36 20.36 -3.53 -26.60
CA GLY A 36 21.34 -4.00 -27.58
C GLY A 36 22.51 -4.77 -26.95
N TYR A 37 23.18 -5.58 -27.76
CA TYR A 37 24.40 -6.28 -27.37
C TYR A 37 25.62 -5.36 -27.50
N HIS A 38 26.33 -5.14 -26.39
CA HIS A 38 27.55 -4.31 -26.35
C HIS A 38 28.67 -5.11 -25.68
N THR A 39 29.84 -5.18 -26.32
CA THR A 39 31.06 -5.81 -25.77
C THR A 39 31.83 -4.84 -24.87
N GLU A 40 31.66 -3.54 -25.07
CA GLU A 40 32.36 -2.48 -24.33
C GLU A 40 31.38 -1.57 -23.59
N LYS A 41 31.85 -1.01 -22.47
CA LYS A 41 31.11 -0.01 -21.70
C LYS A 41 31.15 1.33 -22.43
N LYS A 42 30.03 2.04 -22.42
CA LYS A 42 29.92 3.40 -22.97
C LYS A 42 30.14 4.44 -21.87
N PRO A 43 30.70 5.62 -22.21
CA PRO A 43 30.85 6.71 -21.26
C PRO A 43 29.49 7.37 -20.96
N TYR A 44 29.22 7.63 -19.69
CA TYR A 44 28.06 8.37 -19.19
C TYR A 44 28.52 9.49 -18.24
N ILE A 45 27.69 10.52 -18.08
CA ILE A 45 27.84 11.50 -17.00
C ILE A 45 26.80 11.19 -15.92
N ARG A 46 27.24 10.80 -14.73
CA ARG A 46 26.37 10.66 -13.57
C ARG A 46 26.19 12.03 -12.92
N VAL A 47 24.92 12.40 -12.73
CA VAL A 47 24.51 13.61 -12.01
C VAL A 47 24.01 13.20 -10.63
N ARG A 48 24.59 13.76 -9.57
CA ARG A 48 24.08 13.66 -8.20
C ARG A 48 23.43 14.98 -7.82
N THR A 49 22.25 14.98 -7.23
CA THR A 49 21.58 16.17 -6.70
C THR A 49 21.39 16.04 -5.20
N TRP A 50 21.14 17.16 -4.51
CA TRP A 50 21.00 17.17 -3.05
C TRP A 50 19.71 16.51 -2.54
N ASN A 51 18.62 16.65 -3.30
CA ASN A 51 17.31 16.13 -2.94
C ASN A 51 16.56 15.63 -4.18
N HIS A 52 15.41 14.98 -3.94
CA HIS A 52 14.57 14.43 -5.00
C HIS A 52 13.95 15.51 -5.89
N TYR A 53 13.56 16.64 -5.33
CA TYR A 53 12.96 17.76 -6.07
C TYR A 53 13.92 18.31 -7.13
N ASP A 54 15.17 18.58 -6.74
CA ASP A 54 16.23 19.01 -7.65
C ASP A 54 16.54 17.93 -8.69
N ARG A 55 16.52 16.65 -8.32
CA ARG A 55 16.70 15.53 -9.26
C ARG A 55 15.62 15.54 -10.34
N TYR A 56 14.37 15.69 -9.93
CA TYR A 56 13.21 15.72 -10.82
C TYR A 56 13.31 16.88 -11.82
N ASN A 57 13.60 18.09 -11.34
CA ASN A 57 13.75 19.27 -12.19
C ASN A 57 14.93 19.15 -13.16
N ALA A 58 16.07 18.66 -12.67
CA ALA A 58 17.25 18.40 -13.49
C ALA A 58 16.95 17.40 -14.62
N LEU A 59 16.35 16.27 -14.27
CA LEU A 59 16.01 15.22 -15.24
C LEU A 59 15.01 15.73 -16.28
N LYS A 60 13.96 16.46 -15.86
CA LYS A 60 12.99 17.07 -16.77
C LYS A 60 13.67 18.02 -17.76
N ALA A 61 14.54 18.91 -17.26
CA ALA A 61 15.26 19.86 -18.11
C ALA A 61 16.19 19.18 -19.14
N ILE A 62 16.94 18.16 -18.71
CA ILE A 62 17.82 17.36 -19.60
C ILE A 62 17.00 16.72 -20.73
N ARG A 63 15.83 16.16 -20.41
CA ARG A 63 14.96 15.55 -21.43
C ARG A 63 14.34 16.57 -22.36
N THR A 64 13.94 17.74 -21.87
CA THR A 64 13.39 18.83 -22.71
C THR A 64 14.37 19.28 -23.79
N VAL A 65 15.67 19.25 -23.51
CA VAL A 65 16.70 19.60 -24.50
C VAL A 65 17.12 18.42 -25.41
N GLY A 66 16.38 17.31 -25.37
CA GLY A 66 16.58 16.13 -26.23
C GLY A 66 17.79 15.26 -25.86
N MET A 67 18.34 15.40 -24.65
CA MET A 67 19.43 14.53 -24.21
C MET A 67 18.89 13.18 -23.74
N TYR A 68 19.55 12.10 -24.19
CA TYR A 68 19.24 10.73 -23.74
C TYR A 68 19.66 10.51 -22.29
N THR A 69 18.79 9.85 -21.53
CA THR A 69 18.98 9.55 -20.11
C THR A 69 18.92 8.05 -19.86
N ALA A 70 19.56 7.61 -18.76
CA ALA A 70 19.53 6.24 -18.28
C ALA A 70 19.56 6.27 -16.74
N SER A 71 19.04 5.22 -16.10
CA SER A 71 18.78 5.18 -14.64
C SER A 71 17.96 6.37 -14.18
N ASP A 72 16.91 6.68 -14.94
CA ASP A 72 16.23 7.97 -15.00
C ASP A 72 14.79 7.92 -14.50
N ASP A 73 14.52 7.13 -13.45
CA ASP A 73 13.17 7.08 -12.85
C ASP A 73 12.75 8.47 -12.33
N LEU A 74 11.52 8.93 -12.59
CA LEU A 74 11.02 10.20 -12.05
C LEU A 74 10.62 10.07 -10.56
N ASN A 75 10.22 8.87 -10.14
CA ASN A 75 9.88 8.55 -8.77
C ASN A 75 11.08 7.82 -8.15
N CYS A 76 11.98 8.56 -7.48
CA CYS A 76 13.24 7.99 -6.96
C CYS A 76 13.06 6.99 -5.80
N GLN A 77 11.84 6.56 -5.50
CA GLN A 77 11.55 5.63 -4.41
C GLN A 77 12.14 4.25 -4.69
N TYR A 78 12.49 3.95 -5.94
CA TYR A 78 12.99 2.65 -6.34
C TYR A 78 14.32 2.80 -7.06
N TYR A 79 15.38 2.42 -6.37
CA TYR A 79 16.30 1.36 -6.80
C TYR A 79 17.02 0.87 -5.56
N TYR A 80 17.26 -0.43 -5.52
CA TYR A 80 18.24 -1.12 -4.68
C TYR A 80 19.29 -0.18 -4.09
N ARG A 81 19.01 0.39 -2.90
CA ARG A 81 20.08 0.67 -1.95
C ARG A 81 20.59 -0.71 -1.60
N LYS A 82 21.90 -0.92 -1.71
CA LYS A 82 22.58 -2.15 -1.29
C LYS A 82 22.22 -2.58 0.15
N GLU A 83 21.49 -1.74 0.90
CA GLU A 83 21.10 -1.90 2.29
C GLU A 83 19.71 -1.29 2.60
N GLY A 84 18.72 -1.44 1.72
CA GLY A 84 17.28 -1.33 2.09
C GLY A 84 16.74 -0.01 2.67
N THR A 85 15.42 0.03 2.89
CA THR A 85 14.66 1.15 3.45
C THR A 85 14.57 1.10 5.00
N TYR A 86 15.08 0.03 5.61
CA TYR A 86 14.95 -0.29 7.04
C TYR A 86 16.24 -0.83 7.67
N LEU A 87 17.41 -0.62 7.05
CA LEU A 87 18.67 -1.05 7.63
C LEU A 87 19.24 0.10 8.47
N PHE A 88 19.21 -0.07 9.79
CA PHE A 88 19.99 0.71 10.72
C PHE A 88 21.21 -0.11 11.10
N GLN A 89 22.40 0.48 10.97
CA GLN A 89 23.63 -0.13 11.45
C GLN A 89 23.82 0.33 12.88
N VAL A 90 23.74 -0.59 13.84
CA VAL A 90 24.11 -0.30 15.22
C VAL A 90 25.62 -0.49 15.32
N SER A 91 26.33 0.51 15.85
CA SER A 91 27.75 0.36 16.15
C SER A 91 27.96 -0.85 17.07
N VAL A 92 28.95 -1.70 16.77
CA VAL A 92 29.34 -2.81 17.66
C VAL A 92 29.67 -2.29 19.07
N ASN A 93 30.13 -1.03 19.17
CA ASN A 93 30.46 -0.38 20.43
C ASN A 93 29.21 0.06 21.25
N ASN A 94 28.00 -0.01 20.66
CA ASN A 94 26.72 0.25 21.34
C ASN A 94 26.03 -1.05 21.80
N TYR A 95 26.70 -2.20 21.67
CA TYR A 95 26.17 -3.50 22.11
C TYR A 95 26.56 -3.73 23.57
N ASN A 96 25.59 -3.69 24.49
CA ASN A 96 25.76 -4.34 25.79
C ASN A 96 25.60 -5.85 25.54
N PRO A 97 26.62 -6.69 25.82
CA PRO A 97 26.51 -8.12 25.62
C PRO A 97 25.37 -8.66 26.49
N ILE A 98 24.35 -9.17 25.82
CA ILE A 98 23.35 -10.04 26.40
C ILE A 98 24.06 -11.37 26.68
N SER A 99 23.96 -11.91 27.89
CA SER A 99 24.69 -13.14 28.25
C SER A 99 24.17 -14.33 27.43
N GLU A 100 24.98 -15.38 27.21
CA GLU A 100 24.50 -16.61 26.55
C GLU A 100 23.31 -17.25 27.30
N ASP A 101 23.22 -17.03 28.61
CA ASP A 101 22.10 -17.46 29.45
C ASP A 101 20.80 -16.73 29.11
N ASP A 102 20.87 -15.45 28.71
CA ASP A 102 19.72 -14.67 28.28
C ASP A 102 19.23 -15.08 26.87
N TYR A 103 20.11 -15.56 25.99
CA TYR A 103 19.73 -16.05 24.66
C TYR A 103 19.06 -17.43 24.73
N ASN A 104 19.55 -18.29 25.62
CA ASN A 104 18.95 -19.60 25.92
C ASN A 104 17.71 -19.50 26.82
N ASN A 105 17.39 -18.30 27.34
CA ASN A 105 16.17 -18.06 28.06
C ASN A 105 14.96 -18.32 27.12
N PRO A 106 14.10 -19.31 27.42
CA PRO A 106 12.96 -19.66 26.58
C PRO A 106 12.00 -18.47 26.34
N LEU A 107 11.95 -17.52 27.26
CA LEU A 107 11.12 -16.32 27.16
C LEU A 107 11.68 -15.33 26.14
N PHE A 108 13.01 -15.18 26.03
CA PHE A 108 13.64 -14.28 25.05
C PHE A 108 13.62 -14.87 23.64
N SER A 109 13.93 -16.16 23.49
CA SER A 109 13.85 -16.84 22.19
C SER A 109 12.41 -16.90 21.65
N SER A 110 11.42 -17.19 22.49
CA SER A 110 10.00 -17.14 22.09
C SER A 110 9.50 -15.73 21.74
N ALA A 111 10.01 -14.71 22.44
CA ALA A 111 9.73 -13.30 22.19
C ALA A 111 10.30 -12.77 20.86
N LEU A 112 11.38 -13.37 20.35
CA LEU A 112 12.01 -13.07 19.06
C LEU A 112 11.39 -13.86 17.90
N LEU A 113 10.75 -15.01 18.19
CA LEU A 113 10.05 -15.84 17.19
C LEU A 113 8.71 -15.26 16.74
N ARG A 114 8.09 -14.38 17.54
CA ARG A 114 6.77 -13.80 17.23
C ARG A 114 6.92 -12.46 16.54
N ASP A 115 6.28 -12.33 15.39
CA ASP A 115 6.15 -11.06 14.68
C ASP A 115 5.28 -10.10 15.51
N ARG A 116 5.90 -9.01 16.00
CA ARG A 116 5.26 -8.00 16.83
C ARG A 116 4.61 -6.87 16.03
N THR A 117 4.40 -7.06 14.73
CA THR A 117 3.64 -6.12 13.92
C THR A 117 2.22 -6.02 14.47
N LEU A 118 1.83 -4.82 14.92
CA LEU A 118 0.52 -4.52 15.46
C LEU A 118 -0.43 -4.19 14.31
N VAL A 119 -1.50 -4.97 14.19
CA VAL A 119 -2.53 -4.79 13.17
C VAL A 119 -3.79 -4.23 13.81
N LEU A 120 -4.29 -3.13 13.27
CA LEU A 120 -5.60 -2.57 13.59
C LEU A 120 -6.57 -2.90 12.47
N THR A 121 -7.68 -3.56 12.79
CA THR A 121 -8.85 -3.64 11.92
C THR A 121 -10.00 -2.81 12.45
N TRP A 122 -10.83 -2.31 11.54
CA TRP A 122 -11.89 -1.37 11.90
C TRP A 122 -13.03 -1.40 10.88
N ASP A 123 -14.20 -0.94 11.33
CA ASP A 123 -15.44 -0.85 10.56
C ASP A 123 -16.31 0.29 11.13
N ILE A 124 -17.20 0.86 10.31
CA ILE A 124 -18.11 1.95 10.72
C ILE A 124 -19.57 1.61 10.46
N GLU A 125 -20.46 2.19 11.29
CA GLU A 125 -21.88 2.20 11.00
C GLU A 125 -22.40 3.61 10.74
N THR A 126 -23.22 3.71 9.69
CA THR A 126 -23.79 4.95 9.21
C THR A 126 -25.31 4.91 9.18
N TYR A 127 -25.92 6.07 9.36
CA TYR A 127 -27.36 6.26 9.35
C TYR A 127 -27.73 7.44 8.43
N SER A 128 -28.88 7.38 7.77
CA SER A 128 -29.42 8.48 6.97
C SER A 128 -30.86 8.78 7.37
N SER A 129 -31.13 10.03 7.75
CA SER A 129 -32.51 10.49 7.98
C SER A 129 -33.27 10.82 6.70
N ARG A 130 -32.62 10.75 5.52
CA ARG A 130 -33.24 11.08 4.21
C ARG A 130 -34.23 10.02 3.71
N LYS A 131 -34.14 8.80 4.23
CA LYS A 131 -35.06 7.67 3.90
C LYS A 131 -35.17 7.37 2.39
N THR A 132 -34.10 7.59 1.63
CA THR A 132 -34.06 7.32 0.17
C THR A 132 -33.92 5.84 -0.18
N GLY A 133 -33.56 4.99 0.80
CA GLY A 133 -33.22 3.58 0.58
C GLY A 133 -31.80 3.37 0.02
N GLU A 134 -31.06 4.44 -0.22
CA GLU A 134 -29.66 4.40 -0.64
C GLU A 134 -28.71 4.28 0.56
N VAL A 135 -27.50 3.78 0.32
CA VAL A 135 -26.43 3.75 1.33
C VAL A 135 -26.06 5.19 1.72
N PRO A 136 -25.85 5.50 3.02
CA PRO A 136 -25.48 6.84 3.46
C PRO A 136 -24.23 7.37 2.76
N ASN A 137 -24.23 8.66 2.42
CA ASN A 137 -23.20 9.35 1.69
C ASN A 137 -22.81 10.63 2.44
N ALA A 138 -21.53 10.75 2.81
CA ALA A 138 -21.01 11.83 3.66
C ALA A 138 -21.21 13.25 3.08
N LYS A 139 -21.54 13.37 1.78
CA LYS A 139 -21.90 14.64 1.15
C LYS A 139 -23.18 15.26 1.71
N TYR A 140 -24.09 14.47 2.27
CA TYR A 140 -25.31 14.97 2.90
C TYR A 140 -25.08 15.22 4.40
N GLU A 141 -25.71 16.24 4.96
CA GLU A 141 -25.57 16.55 6.41
C GLU A 141 -26.33 15.51 7.25
N GLU A 142 -27.46 15.07 6.72
CA GLU A 142 -28.40 14.09 7.27
C GLU A 142 -27.83 12.67 7.42
N ASP A 143 -26.75 12.38 6.68
CA ASP A 143 -26.10 11.08 6.66
C ASP A 143 -24.96 11.11 7.68
N VAL A 144 -25.03 10.33 8.75
CA VAL A 144 -24.10 10.40 9.88
C VAL A 144 -23.39 9.07 10.10
N VAL A 145 -22.12 9.13 10.52
CA VAL A 145 -21.47 8.01 11.21
C VAL A 145 -21.81 8.11 12.69
N PHE A 146 -22.26 7.00 13.27
CA PHE A 146 -22.70 6.94 14.67
C PHE A 146 -21.93 5.89 15.48
N MET A 147 -21.23 4.97 14.81
CA MET A 147 -20.42 3.94 15.46
C MET A 147 -19.14 3.68 14.67
N ILE A 148 -18.04 3.43 15.40
CA ILE A 148 -16.77 2.94 14.85
C ILE A 148 -16.27 1.83 15.76
N CYS A 149 -16.11 0.63 15.22
CA CYS A 149 -15.51 -0.48 15.94
C CYS A 149 -14.07 -0.72 15.49
N MET A 150 -13.22 -1.07 16.44
CA MET A 150 -11.79 -1.29 16.25
C MET A 150 -11.37 -2.57 16.96
N THR A 151 -10.60 -3.42 16.28
CA THR A 151 -10.00 -4.60 16.85
C THR A 151 -8.49 -4.63 16.58
N VAL A 152 -7.71 -4.91 17.61
CA VAL A 152 -6.24 -4.81 17.59
C VAL A 152 -5.65 -6.19 17.77
N HIS A 153 -4.66 -6.55 16.95
CA HIS A 153 -4.15 -7.91 16.81
C HIS A 153 -2.64 -7.93 16.68
N TRP A 154 -2.03 -9.05 17.09
CA TRP A 154 -0.74 -9.43 16.49
C TRP A 154 -0.99 -9.92 15.07
N LYS A 155 -0.09 -9.59 14.13
CA LYS A 155 -0.25 -9.88 12.70
C LYS A 155 -0.76 -11.28 12.36
N ASP A 156 -0.21 -12.30 13.01
CA ASP A 156 -0.51 -13.72 12.74
C ASP A 156 -1.56 -14.32 13.68
N ASP A 157 -2.14 -13.51 14.58
CA ASP A 157 -3.15 -13.94 15.53
C ASP A 157 -4.55 -13.56 15.03
N PRO A 158 -5.47 -14.53 14.83
CA PRO A 158 -6.85 -14.23 14.48
C PRO A 158 -7.64 -13.63 15.65
N GLU A 159 -7.19 -13.80 16.90
CA GLU A 159 -7.88 -13.29 18.07
C GLU A 159 -7.36 -11.89 18.46
N PRO A 160 -8.23 -10.99 18.93
CA PRO A 160 -7.86 -9.63 19.28
C PRO A 160 -7.19 -9.52 20.64
N LEU A 161 -6.16 -8.69 20.72
CA LEU A 161 -5.59 -8.15 21.95
C LEU A 161 -6.54 -7.16 22.62
N LYS A 162 -7.25 -6.39 21.80
CA LYS A 162 -8.18 -5.36 22.26
C LYS A 162 -9.32 -5.21 21.27
N GLN A 163 -10.51 -4.99 21.80
CA GLN A 163 -11.70 -4.62 21.05
C GLN A 163 -12.23 -3.30 21.63
N ILE A 164 -12.60 -2.35 20.78
CA ILE A 164 -13.08 -1.03 21.17
C ILE A 164 -14.29 -0.67 20.29
N CYS A 165 -15.39 -0.29 20.93
CA CYS A 165 -16.59 0.24 20.29
C CYS A 165 -16.73 1.72 20.66
N LEU A 166 -16.61 2.60 19.66
CA LEU A 166 -16.93 4.02 19.79
C LEU A 166 -18.36 4.21 19.29
N VAL A 167 -19.22 4.84 20.08
CA VAL A 167 -20.63 5.06 19.72
C VAL A 167 -21.09 6.43 20.21
N ASP A 168 -21.97 7.11 19.48
CA ASP A 168 -22.47 8.44 19.89
C ASP A 168 -23.70 8.40 20.81
N VAL A 169 -24.39 7.26 20.91
CA VAL A 169 -25.54 7.03 21.82
C VAL A 169 -25.21 6.05 22.95
N GLU A 170 -26.04 6.04 23.99
CA GLU A 170 -25.90 5.08 25.11
C GLU A 170 -26.16 3.63 24.66
N ILE A 171 -25.40 2.71 25.22
CA ILE A 171 -25.36 1.30 24.83
C ILE A 171 -25.16 0.41 26.05
N ALA A 172 -25.72 -0.80 26.03
CA ALA A 172 -25.50 -1.76 27.10
C ALA A 172 -24.01 -2.20 27.14
N PRO A 173 -23.40 -2.30 28.33
CA PRO A 173 -21.99 -2.67 28.47
C PRO A 173 -21.75 -4.14 28.09
N ASP A 174 -20.60 -4.42 27.48
CA ASP A 174 -20.13 -5.78 27.22
C ASP A 174 -18.69 -5.96 27.73
N PRO A 175 -18.40 -7.00 28.52
CA PRO A 175 -17.05 -7.21 29.05
C PRO A 175 -15.99 -7.58 27.98
N ARG A 176 -16.41 -7.96 26.76
CA ARG A 176 -15.51 -8.40 25.67
C ARG A 176 -14.80 -7.24 24.96
N TRP A 177 -15.35 -6.03 25.02
CA TRP A 177 -14.77 -4.84 24.41
C TRP A 177 -14.87 -3.62 25.32
N ILE A 178 -14.07 -2.59 25.03
CA ILE A 178 -14.23 -1.28 25.68
C ILE A 178 -15.26 -0.49 24.90
N THR A 179 -16.32 -0.04 25.58
CA THR A 179 -17.27 0.92 25.03
C THR A 179 -16.85 2.35 25.40
N ILE A 180 -16.82 3.25 24.41
CA ILE A 180 -16.64 4.70 24.60
C ILE A 180 -17.86 5.42 24.03
N VAL A 181 -18.71 5.92 24.91
CA VAL A 181 -19.88 6.74 24.53
C VAL A 181 -19.42 8.17 24.30
N CYS A 182 -19.66 8.69 23.10
CA CYS A 182 -19.08 9.94 22.60
C CYS A 182 -20.09 11.11 22.56
N GLU A 183 -21.39 10.84 22.69
CA GLU A 183 -22.51 11.81 22.68
C GLU A 183 -22.71 12.59 21.37
N SER A 184 -21.72 12.61 20.48
CA SER A 184 -21.80 13.27 19.18
C SER A 184 -20.84 12.66 18.16
N GLN A 185 -21.20 12.78 16.88
CA GLN A 185 -20.31 12.43 15.76
C GLN A 185 -18.95 13.13 15.83
N THR A 186 -18.90 14.40 16.26
CA THR A 186 -17.62 15.13 16.35
C THR A 186 -16.69 14.49 17.39
N ASN A 187 -17.23 14.13 18.55
CA ASN A 187 -16.46 13.46 19.59
C ASN A 187 -16.10 12.02 19.21
N LEU A 188 -16.99 11.31 18.51
CA LEU A 188 -16.74 9.98 17.96
C LEU A 188 -15.50 9.98 17.05
N LEU A 189 -15.43 10.93 16.11
CA LEU A 189 -14.27 11.11 15.22
C LEU A 189 -13.00 11.48 15.98
N LYS A 190 -13.10 12.34 17.01
CA LYS A 190 -11.94 12.68 17.87
C LYS A 190 -11.47 11.48 18.69
N ALA A 191 -12.39 10.70 19.26
CA ALA A 191 -12.10 9.50 20.03
C ALA A 191 -11.40 8.45 19.16
N PHE A 192 -11.84 8.29 17.90
CA PHE A 192 -11.17 7.43 16.93
C PHE A 192 -9.70 7.84 16.72
N ALA A 193 -9.43 9.12 16.47
CA ALA A 193 -8.07 9.61 16.29
C ALA A 193 -7.19 9.47 17.54
N LEU A 194 -7.76 9.63 18.74
CA LEU A 194 -7.04 9.43 20.00
C LEU A 194 -6.74 7.95 20.26
N CYS A 195 -7.72 7.07 20.03
CA CYS A 195 -7.51 5.62 20.13
C CYS A 195 -6.42 5.17 19.16
N TRP A 196 -6.50 5.61 17.90
CA TRP A 196 -5.48 5.30 16.91
C TRP A 196 -4.10 5.80 17.34
N LYS A 197 -3.99 7.04 17.85
CA LYS A 197 -2.73 7.61 18.34
C LYS A 197 -2.12 6.80 19.50
N LEU A 198 -2.96 6.35 20.44
CA LEU A 198 -2.52 5.58 21.60
C LEU A 198 -2.10 4.16 21.22
N LEU A 199 -2.81 3.56 20.26
CA LEU A 199 -2.50 2.22 19.75
C LEU A 199 -1.27 2.23 18.82
N ALA A 200 -1.10 3.29 18.04
CA ALA A 200 -0.04 3.47 17.04
C ALA A 200 0.20 2.21 16.18
N PRO A 201 -0.82 1.70 15.47
CA PRO A 201 -0.72 0.45 14.72
C PRO A 201 0.31 0.56 13.59
N ASP A 202 1.04 -0.53 13.34
CA ASP A 202 1.97 -0.63 12.22
C ASP A 202 1.23 -0.79 10.87
N ILE A 203 0.11 -1.52 10.91
CA ILE A 203 -0.73 -1.78 9.74
C ILE A 203 -2.19 -1.56 10.14
N GLN A 204 -2.93 -0.81 9.32
CA GLN A 204 -4.38 -0.68 9.44
C GLN A 204 -5.04 -1.31 8.21
N ILE A 205 -6.10 -2.10 8.44
CA ILE A 205 -6.84 -2.83 7.40
C ILE A 205 -8.33 -2.72 7.70
N GLY A 206 -9.17 -2.55 6.69
CA GLY A 206 -10.61 -2.74 6.82
C GLY A 206 -11.17 -3.39 5.56
N PHE A 207 -12.43 -3.77 5.60
CA PHE A 207 -13.13 -4.23 4.41
C PHE A 207 -13.81 -3.05 3.73
N ASN A 208 -13.54 -2.86 2.42
CA ASN A 208 -14.07 -1.74 1.64
C ASN A 208 -13.78 -0.34 2.23
N ASP A 209 -12.81 -0.27 3.15
CA ASP A 209 -12.52 0.90 3.96
C ASP A 209 -12.07 2.10 3.13
N SER A 210 -11.20 1.87 2.14
CA SER A 210 -10.71 2.92 1.25
C SER A 210 -11.79 3.50 0.34
N GLN A 211 -12.82 2.71 0.00
CA GLN A 211 -13.86 3.12 -0.94
C GLN A 211 -15.07 3.73 -0.25
N TYR A 212 -15.35 3.33 1.00
CA TYR A 212 -16.49 3.78 1.78
C TYR A 212 -16.05 4.44 3.09
N ASP A 213 -15.56 3.67 4.06
CA ASP A 213 -15.36 4.09 5.44
C ASP A 213 -14.47 5.31 5.57
N TRP A 214 -13.24 5.24 5.04
CA TRP A 214 -12.31 6.36 5.06
C TRP A 214 -12.82 7.56 4.27
N LYS A 215 -13.47 7.35 3.12
CA LYS A 215 -14.06 8.47 2.36
C LYS A 215 -15.14 9.17 3.19
N PHE A 216 -15.97 8.38 3.88
CA PHE A 216 -17.03 8.90 4.73
C PHE A 216 -16.46 9.68 5.92
N ILE A 217 -15.51 9.08 6.64
CA ILE A 217 -14.83 9.67 7.80
C ILE A 217 -14.09 10.96 7.42
N VAL A 218 -13.31 10.96 6.33
CA VAL A 218 -12.54 12.13 5.91
C VAL A 218 -13.44 13.28 5.48
N GLU A 219 -14.50 13.00 4.70
CA GLU A 219 -15.46 14.01 4.26
C GLU A 219 -16.20 14.63 5.46
N LYS A 220 -16.69 13.80 6.40
CA LYS A 220 -17.35 14.29 7.61
C LYS A 220 -16.41 15.05 8.53
N ALA A 221 -15.21 14.53 8.76
CA ALA A 221 -14.21 15.23 9.56
C ALA A 221 -13.84 16.59 8.96
N ASN A 222 -13.82 16.71 7.63
CA ASN A 222 -13.56 17.98 6.95
C ASN A 222 -14.69 18.98 7.17
N LYS A 223 -15.94 18.56 6.96
CA LYS A 223 -17.14 19.39 7.18
C LYS A 223 -17.28 19.86 8.63
N LEU A 224 -16.96 18.99 9.58
CA LEU A 224 -16.98 19.29 11.01
C LEU A 224 -15.74 20.07 11.49
N GLY A 225 -14.79 20.39 10.60
CA GLY A 225 -13.58 21.16 10.94
C GLY A 225 -12.56 20.41 11.81
N VAL A 226 -12.68 19.08 11.95
CA VAL A 226 -11.80 18.25 12.80
C VAL A 226 -10.76 17.45 12.03
N LEU A 227 -10.81 17.40 10.69
CA LEU A 227 -9.88 16.59 9.87
C LEU A 227 -8.41 16.91 10.14
N LYS A 228 -8.03 18.19 10.14
CA LYS A 228 -6.64 18.62 10.44
C LYS A 228 -6.22 18.15 11.83
N TRP A 229 -7.12 18.27 12.81
CA TRP A 229 -6.85 17.87 14.18
C TRP A 229 -6.63 16.35 14.27
N MET A 230 -7.52 15.55 13.67
CA MET A 230 -7.41 14.10 13.63
C MET A 230 -6.10 13.66 12.97
N PHE A 231 -5.82 14.15 11.76
CA PHE A 231 -4.62 13.79 11.02
C PHE A 231 -3.34 14.06 11.82
N ASN A 232 -3.26 15.22 12.48
CA ASN A 232 -2.08 15.59 13.28
C ASN A 232 -1.94 14.77 14.57
N HIS A 233 -3.02 14.16 15.07
CA HIS A 233 -2.94 13.21 16.18
C HIS A 233 -2.54 11.82 15.70
N MET A 234 -2.92 11.45 14.48
CA MET A 234 -2.64 10.15 13.86
C MET A 234 -1.33 10.14 13.03
N SER A 235 -0.59 11.25 13.00
CA SER A 235 0.63 11.37 12.19
C SER A 235 1.83 11.80 13.04
N PHE A 236 2.99 11.22 12.78
CA PHE A 236 4.26 11.63 13.41
C PHE A 236 4.67 13.07 13.07
N LYS A 237 4.26 13.58 11.91
CA LYS A 237 4.56 14.94 11.46
C LYS A 237 3.29 15.73 11.20
N PRO A 238 3.06 16.85 11.91
CA PRO A 238 1.90 17.68 11.65
C PRO A 238 1.98 18.27 10.24
N SER A 239 0.82 18.37 9.58
CA SER A 239 0.69 18.87 8.22
C SER A 239 -0.38 19.96 8.12
N SER A 240 -0.29 20.79 7.07
CA SER A 240 -1.34 21.74 6.74
C SER A 240 -2.54 21.00 6.13
N LEU A 241 -3.74 21.55 6.29
CA LEU A 241 -4.97 20.93 5.77
C LEU A 241 -4.88 20.69 4.26
N GLU A 242 -4.32 21.64 3.50
CA GLU A 242 -4.09 21.48 2.05
C GLU A 242 -3.21 20.26 1.72
N LYS A 243 -2.09 20.09 2.44
CA LYS A 243 -1.20 18.94 2.24
C LYS A 243 -1.87 17.63 2.64
N ILE A 244 -2.69 17.66 3.69
CA ILE A 244 -3.47 16.51 4.16
C ILE A 244 -4.46 16.07 3.09
N ILE A 245 -5.27 17.01 2.57
CA ILE A 245 -6.25 16.71 1.53
C ILE A 245 -5.58 16.10 0.29
N ILE A 246 -4.45 16.66 -0.15
CA ILE A 246 -3.67 16.11 -1.28
C ILE A 246 -3.18 14.68 -0.97
N THR A 247 -2.66 14.46 0.24
CA THR A 247 -2.13 13.15 0.68
C THR A 247 -3.24 12.11 0.78
N LEU A 248 -4.39 12.48 1.37
CA LEU A 248 -5.54 11.59 1.53
C LEU A 248 -6.18 11.27 0.18
N ILE A 249 -6.30 12.24 -0.74
CA ILE A 249 -6.76 11.96 -2.11
C ILE A 249 -5.81 10.95 -2.77
N ALA A 250 -4.49 11.09 -2.62
CA ALA A 250 -3.52 10.16 -3.18
C ALA A 250 -3.52 8.76 -2.51
N ILE A 251 -3.99 8.64 -1.26
CA ILE A 251 -4.09 7.36 -0.53
C ILE A 251 -5.44 6.69 -0.82
N LEU A 252 -6.56 7.42 -0.74
CA LEU A 252 -7.92 6.91 -0.87
C LEU A 252 -8.31 6.55 -2.31
N TYR A 253 -7.72 7.20 -3.32
CA TYR A 253 -7.94 6.79 -4.71
C TYR A 253 -7.30 5.45 -5.06
N TYR A 254 -6.40 4.93 -4.22
CA TYR A 254 -5.51 3.86 -4.66
C TYR A 254 -5.33 2.68 -3.71
N PHE A 255 -5.79 2.74 -2.45
CA PHE A 255 -5.99 1.52 -1.68
C PHE A 255 -7.14 0.73 -2.31
N HIS A 256 -6.85 -0.41 -2.94
CA HIS A 256 -7.84 -1.39 -3.36
C HIS A 256 -7.52 -2.70 -2.64
N LEU A 257 -8.20 -2.97 -1.55
CA LEU A 257 -8.25 -4.32 -1.00
C LEU A 257 -9.42 -5.08 -1.64
N LEU A 258 -9.16 -6.36 -1.84
CA LEU A 258 -9.84 -7.31 -2.71
C LEU A 258 -11.39 -7.30 -2.60
N PRO A 259 -12.11 -7.44 -3.74
CA PRO A 259 -13.56 -7.63 -3.69
C PRO A 259 -13.91 -8.96 -3.02
N PHE A 260 -14.80 -8.91 -2.02
CA PHE A 260 -15.28 -10.01 -1.17
C PHE A 260 -15.92 -11.21 -1.89
N LYS A 261 -16.08 -11.16 -3.22
CA LYS A 261 -16.95 -12.08 -3.97
C LYS A 261 -16.52 -13.55 -3.93
N GLU A 262 -15.30 -13.84 -3.46
CA GLU A 262 -14.74 -15.20 -3.45
C GLU A 262 -14.53 -15.82 -2.06
N CYS A 263 -14.70 -15.08 -0.96
CA CYS A 263 -14.07 -15.50 0.32
C CYS A 263 -14.95 -16.28 1.32
N LYS A 264 -16.24 -16.52 1.04
CA LYS A 264 -17.18 -17.35 1.86
C LYS A 264 -16.80 -17.37 3.37
N LEU A 265 -16.92 -16.23 4.04
CA LEU A 265 -16.72 -16.16 5.49
C LEU A 265 -17.86 -16.91 6.17
N ASP A 266 -17.55 -18.02 6.84
CA ASP A 266 -18.52 -18.91 7.50
C ASP A 266 -19.26 -18.25 8.69
N ASN A 267 -18.95 -16.99 9.01
CA ASN A 267 -19.40 -16.27 10.20
C ASN A 267 -19.96 -14.86 9.94
N LYS A 268 -20.37 -14.51 8.71
CA LYS A 268 -20.99 -13.18 8.50
C LYS A 268 -22.32 -13.14 9.23
N VAL A 269 -22.36 -12.44 10.36
CA VAL A 269 -23.60 -12.11 11.05
C VAL A 269 -24.23 -11.00 10.24
N ASP A 270 -25.37 -11.23 9.59
CA ASP A 270 -26.04 -10.16 8.84
C ASP A 270 -27.03 -9.43 9.75
N LEU A 271 -26.84 -8.12 9.93
CA LEU A 271 -27.84 -7.23 10.51
C LEU A 271 -28.48 -6.40 9.37
N PRO A 272 -29.78 -6.58 9.08
CA PRO A 272 -30.41 -5.81 8.02
C PRO A 272 -30.37 -4.30 8.29
N ILE A 273 -29.97 -3.51 7.28
CA ILE A 273 -29.83 -2.04 7.39
C ILE A 273 -31.09 -1.38 7.95
N HIS A 274 -32.29 -1.81 7.53
CA HIS A 274 -33.55 -1.25 8.03
C HIS A 274 -33.75 -1.49 9.55
N ARG A 275 -33.23 -2.60 10.08
CA ARG A 275 -33.31 -2.95 11.50
C ARG A 275 -32.32 -2.12 12.30
N MET A 276 -31.08 -1.99 11.81
CA MET A 276 -30.07 -1.11 12.41
C MET A 276 -30.54 0.35 12.45
N ASN A 277 -31.04 0.88 11.33
CA ASN A 277 -31.58 2.24 11.26
C ASN A 277 -32.73 2.45 12.25
N LYS A 278 -33.61 1.46 12.43
CA LYS A 278 -34.68 1.51 13.41
C LYS A 278 -34.14 1.58 14.85
N TYR A 279 -33.14 0.77 15.19
CA TYR A 279 -32.52 0.78 16.51
C TYR A 279 -31.88 2.13 16.82
N TYR A 280 -31.13 2.67 15.86
CA TYR A 280 -30.54 3.99 16.01
C TYR A 280 -31.60 5.11 16.10
N GLU A 281 -32.64 5.08 15.26
CA GLU A 281 -33.77 6.03 15.35
C GLU A 281 -34.48 5.99 16.72
N MET A 282 -34.58 4.81 17.34
CA MET A 282 -35.17 4.66 18.66
C MET A 282 -34.23 5.22 19.75
N ALA A 283 -32.95 4.90 19.68
CA ALA A 283 -31.93 5.40 20.62
C ALA A 283 -31.79 6.93 20.59
N LEU A 284 -32.02 7.57 19.44
CA LEU A 284 -32.06 9.03 19.32
C LEU A 284 -33.28 9.68 20.00
N LYS A 285 -34.39 8.94 20.14
CA LYS A 285 -35.64 9.48 20.72
C LYS A 285 -35.71 9.26 22.22
N GLU A 286 -35.27 8.10 22.69
CA GLU A 286 -35.35 7.73 24.10
C GLU A 286 -34.18 6.85 24.52
N THR A 287 -33.69 7.13 25.71
CA THR A 287 -32.62 6.36 26.35
C THR A 287 -33.22 5.49 27.42
N ASN A 288 -33.28 4.18 27.17
CA ASN A 288 -33.76 3.19 28.11
C ASN A 288 -33.03 1.85 27.91
N ALA A 289 -33.25 0.89 28.82
CA ALA A 289 -32.60 -0.40 28.77
C ALA A 289 -32.84 -1.16 27.44
N THR A 290 -34.00 -0.97 26.81
CA THR A 290 -34.32 -1.63 25.53
C THR A 290 -33.53 -1.02 24.38
N THR A 291 -33.46 0.32 24.29
CA THR A 291 -32.68 0.99 23.24
C THR A 291 -31.17 0.76 23.41
N ALA A 292 -30.70 0.71 24.66
CA ALA A 292 -29.31 0.35 24.97
C ALA A 292 -28.94 -1.08 24.53
N GLU A 293 -29.81 -2.07 24.75
CA GLU A 293 -29.63 -3.46 24.29
C GLU A 293 -29.70 -3.59 22.76
N GLN A 294 -30.57 -2.80 22.11
CA GLN A 294 -30.65 -2.78 20.65
C GLN A 294 -29.37 -2.21 20.01
N MET A 295 -28.83 -1.12 20.57
CA MET A 295 -27.54 -0.59 20.13
C MET A 295 -26.39 -1.55 20.43
N HIS A 296 -26.50 -2.35 21.51
CA HIS A 296 -25.54 -3.42 21.82
C HIS A 296 -25.50 -4.49 20.71
N GLU A 297 -26.65 -4.85 20.14
CA GLU A 297 -26.72 -5.75 18.97
C GLU A 297 -25.99 -5.14 17.75
N VAL A 298 -26.11 -3.83 17.52
CA VAL A 298 -25.39 -3.11 16.44
C VAL A 298 -23.88 -3.13 16.69
N ALA A 299 -23.43 -2.85 17.91
CA ALA A 299 -22.00 -2.90 18.25
C ALA A 299 -21.42 -4.31 18.09
N LYS A 300 -22.17 -5.34 18.49
CA LYS A 300 -21.75 -6.72 18.30
C LYS A 300 -21.57 -7.05 16.81
N TYR A 301 -22.47 -6.56 15.95
CA TYR A 301 -22.35 -6.70 14.50
C TYR A 301 -21.09 -6.02 13.97
N CYS A 302 -20.89 -4.73 14.27
CA CYS A 302 -19.75 -3.94 13.79
C CYS A 302 -18.39 -4.48 14.31
N ILE A 303 -18.32 -4.95 15.56
CA ILE A 303 -17.12 -5.64 16.10
C ILE A 303 -16.81 -6.93 15.33
N ILE A 304 -17.84 -7.72 14.96
CA ILE A 304 -17.65 -8.96 14.19
C ILE A 304 -17.14 -8.65 12.79
N ASP A 305 -17.60 -7.58 12.14
CA ASP A 305 -17.14 -7.17 10.82
C ASP A 305 -15.67 -6.70 10.85
N ALA A 306 -15.30 -5.88 11.84
CA ALA A 306 -13.91 -5.50 12.08
C ALA A 306 -13.01 -6.72 12.37
N LEU A 307 -13.46 -7.68 13.18
CA LEU A 307 -12.73 -8.91 13.51
C LEU A 307 -12.56 -9.85 12.31
N SER A 308 -13.60 -9.94 11.47
CA SER A 308 -13.61 -10.83 10.30
C SER A 308 -12.54 -10.46 9.28
N CYS A 309 -12.20 -9.17 9.18
CA CYS A 309 -11.08 -8.70 8.36
C CYS A 309 -9.76 -9.35 8.76
N GLN A 310 -9.42 -9.36 10.06
CA GLN A 310 -8.17 -9.98 10.53
C GLN A 310 -8.16 -11.49 10.29
N ARG A 311 -9.28 -12.17 10.58
CA ARG A 311 -9.42 -13.61 10.34
C ARG A 311 -9.17 -13.97 8.88
N LEU A 312 -9.67 -13.15 7.96
CA LEU A 312 -9.43 -13.31 6.53
C LEU A 312 -7.94 -13.08 6.19
N MET A 313 -7.33 -12.04 6.74
CA MET A 313 -5.93 -11.71 6.49
C MET A 313 -4.98 -12.82 6.94
N VAL A 314 -5.22 -13.41 8.11
CA VAL A 314 -4.47 -14.57 8.62
C VAL A 314 -4.73 -15.80 7.74
N LYS A 315 -6.00 -16.12 7.44
CA LYS A 315 -6.38 -17.28 6.60
C LYS A 315 -5.72 -17.24 5.21
N HIS A 316 -5.67 -16.07 4.59
CA HIS A 316 -5.05 -15.90 3.27
C HIS A 316 -3.54 -15.64 3.31
N ASN A 317 -2.95 -15.52 4.50
CA ASN A 317 -1.55 -15.19 4.72
C ASN A 317 -1.12 -13.92 3.94
N ALA A 318 -2.02 -12.93 3.86
CA ALA A 318 -1.93 -11.89 2.85
C ALA A 318 -0.76 -10.91 3.11
N ILE A 319 -0.50 -10.55 4.36
CA ILE A 319 0.63 -9.66 4.70
C ILE A 319 1.97 -10.33 4.34
N ASN A 320 2.13 -11.62 4.65
CA ASN A 320 3.37 -12.34 4.34
C ASN A 320 3.59 -12.48 2.83
N LYS A 321 2.53 -12.72 2.04
CA LYS A 321 2.61 -12.71 0.57
C LYS A 321 3.15 -11.39 0.03
N TYR A 322 2.63 -10.26 0.51
CA TYR A 322 3.12 -8.96 0.06
C TYR A 322 4.52 -8.62 0.58
N ARG A 323 4.90 -9.08 1.78
CA ARG A 323 6.28 -8.96 2.29
C ARG A 323 7.27 -9.74 1.42
N GLU A 324 6.90 -10.94 0.98
CA GLU A 324 7.74 -11.74 0.08
C GLU A 324 7.92 -11.03 -1.27
N VAL A 325 6.83 -10.51 -1.86
CA VAL A 325 6.90 -9.71 -3.08
C VAL A 325 7.75 -8.46 -2.90
N ALA A 326 7.58 -7.74 -1.78
CA ALA A 326 8.38 -6.56 -1.45
C ALA A 326 9.87 -6.90 -1.36
N SER A 327 10.22 -8.02 -0.72
CA SER A 327 11.59 -8.51 -0.58
C SER A 327 12.18 -8.90 -1.93
N VAL A 328 11.47 -9.70 -2.73
CA VAL A 328 11.95 -10.16 -4.05
C VAL A 328 12.08 -9.02 -5.04
N ALA A 329 11.13 -8.08 -5.05
CA ALA A 329 11.11 -6.97 -5.99
C ALA A 329 11.82 -5.71 -5.50
N PHE A 330 12.43 -5.72 -4.30
CA PHE A 330 13.10 -4.58 -3.66
C PHE A 330 12.21 -3.33 -3.49
N LEU A 331 10.96 -3.55 -3.12
CA LEU A 331 9.93 -2.52 -2.94
C LEU A 331 9.60 -2.31 -1.45
N SER A 332 8.91 -1.22 -1.13
CA SER A 332 8.23 -1.12 0.17
C SER A 332 7.03 -2.07 0.22
N LEU A 333 6.54 -2.38 1.43
CA LEU A 333 5.33 -3.18 1.60
C LEU A 333 4.10 -2.51 0.95
N PHE A 334 4.02 -1.18 1.08
CA PHE A 334 2.97 -0.36 0.47
C PHE A 334 2.98 -0.53 -1.05
N ASP A 335 4.14 -0.46 -1.69
CA ASP A 335 4.26 -0.52 -3.15
C ASP A 335 4.04 -1.91 -3.72
N ALA A 336 4.45 -2.94 -2.97
CA ALA A 336 4.16 -4.33 -3.31
C ALA A 336 2.64 -4.59 -3.36
N HIS A 337 1.88 -3.93 -2.49
CA HIS A 337 0.43 -3.98 -2.50
C HIS A 337 -0.18 -3.10 -3.61
N TYR A 338 0.21 -1.83 -3.66
CA TYR A 338 -0.44 -0.79 -4.45
C TYR A 338 -0.17 -0.89 -5.95
N PHE A 339 1.10 -1.06 -6.35
CA PHE A 339 1.47 -0.94 -7.75
C PHE A 339 1.34 -2.26 -8.51
N ALA A 340 1.00 -2.15 -9.80
CA ALA A 340 0.82 -3.30 -10.68
C ALA A 340 2.13 -4.10 -10.90
N GLY A 341 1.99 -5.31 -11.48
CA GLY A 341 3.10 -6.23 -11.76
C GLY A 341 4.27 -5.61 -12.54
N GLY A 342 3.99 -4.67 -13.46
CA GLY A 342 5.01 -4.01 -14.26
C GLY A 342 6.08 -3.31 -13.40
N MET A 343 5.68 -2.56 -12.36
CA MET A 343 6.63 -1.88 -11.48
C MET A 343 7.53 -2.86 -10.73
N LYS A 344 6.94 -3.98 -10.25
CA LYS A 344 7.66 -5.04 -9.54
C LYS A 344 8.76 -5.66 -10.40
N VAL A 345 8.40 -6.05 -11.62
CA VAL A 345 9.34 -6.64 -12.59
C VAL A 345 10.44 -5.64 -12.96
N CYS A 346 10.06 -4.38 -13.19
CA CYS A 346 11.01 -3.36 -13.55
C CYS A 346 12.03 -3.08 -12.43
N ASN A 347 11.61 -2.96 -11.18
CA ASN A 347 12.55 -2.70 -10.09
C ASN A 347 13.49 -3.90 -9.84
N LEU A 348 12.97 -5.12 -9.93
CA LEU A 348 13.78 -6.34 -9.92
C LEU A 348 14.81 -6.36 -11.06
N LEU A 349 14.38 -6.06 -12.28
CA LEU A 349 15.26 -5.98 -13.46
C LEU A 349 16.37 -4.96 -13.24
N SER A 350 16.04 -3.78 -12.75
CA SER A 350 17.01 -2.72 -12.51
C SER A 350 17.99 -3.04 -11.39
N ALA A 351 17.52 -3.69 -10.30
CA ALA A 351 18.40 -4.18 -9.26
C ALA A 351 19.42 -5.19 -9.81
N SER A 352 18.98 -6.14 -10.64
CA SER A 352 19.85 -7.12 -11.30
C SER A 352 20.80 -6.46 -12.32
N ALA A 353 20.30 -5.54 -13.13
CA ALA A 353 21.08 -4.80 -14.12
C ALA A 353 22.18 -3.96 -13.47
N TRP A 354 21.88 -3.30 -12.35
CA TRP A 354 22.84 -2.50 -11.61
C TRP A 354 24.04 -3.32 -11.11
N GLN A 355 23.79 -4.53 -10.58
CA GLN A 355 24.86 -5.46 -10.16
C GLN A 355 25.80 -5.86 -11.32
N ARG A 356 25.31 -5.81 -12.56
CA ARG A 356 26.06 -6.12 -13.78
C ARG A 356 26.66 -4.88 -14.46
N GLY A 357 26.54 -3.70 -13.85
CA GLY A 357 27.00 -2.43 -14.43
C GLY A 357 26.22 -2.02 -15.67
N ILE A 358 24.94 -2.40 -15.76
CA ILE A 358 24.01 -2.04 -16.83
C ILE A 358 23.10 -0.91 -16.35
N LEU A 359 22.94 0.15 -17.15
CA LEU A 359 22.01 1.25 -16.86
C LEU A 359 20.66 1.00 -17.54
N THR A 360 19.58 1.08 -16.76
CA THR A 360 18.18 0.84 -17.20
C THR A 360 17.40 2.14 -17.25
N SER A 361 16.51 2.34 -18.22
CA SER A 361 15.57 3.46 -18.21
C SER A 361 14.17 2.96 -17.84
N MET A 362 13.50 3.72 -16.97
CA MET A 362 12.13 3.43 -16.52
C MET A 362 11.11 4.37 -17.12
N ILE A 363 11.57 5.37 -17.87
CA ILE A 363 10.67 6.29 -18.53
C ILE A 363 10.21 5.65 -19.84
N SER A 364 8.90 5.57 -20.03
CA SER A 364 8.29 5.07 -21.26
C SER A 364 8.81 5.83 -22.47
N SER A 365 9.14 5.08 -23.54
CA SER A 365 9.35 5.68 -24.86
C SER A 365 8.05 6.39 -25.29
N GLN A 366 8.17 7.60 -25.83
CA GLN A 366 7.02 8.30 -26.43
C GLN A 366 6.64 7.72 -27.81
N GLN A 367 7.45 6.81 -28.35
CA GLN A 367 7.12 6.05 -29.54
C GLN A 367 6.32 4.82 -29.13
N THR A 368 5.01 4.97 -29.07
CA THR A 368 4.08 3.84 -29.04
C THR A 368 3.82 3.40 -30.47
N GLU A 369 4.37 2.26 -30.87
CA GLU A 369 3.93 1.59 -32.09
C GLU A 369 2.45 1.20 -31.93
N THR A 370 1.63 1.58 -32.91
CA THR A 370 0.20 1.26 -32.93
C THR A 370 0.00 -0.10 -33.57
N GLY A 371 -0.43 -1.10 -32.80
CA GLY A 371 -0.71 -2.44 -33.30
C GLY A 371 -0.69 -3.51 -32.22
N LYS A 372 -1.24 -4.69 -32.53
CA LYS A 372 -1.10 -5.88 -31.69
C LYS A 372 -0.14 -6.84 -32.37
N PHE A 373 0.80 -7.40 -31.61
CA PHE A 373 1.61 -8.52 -32.08
C PHE A 373 0.73 -9.78 -32.22
N PRO A 374 1.01 -10.68 -33.18
CA PRO A 374 0.34 -11.97 -33.26
C PRO A 374 0.45 -12.72 -31.92
N GLY A 375 -0.68 -13.21 -31.43
CA GLY A 375 -0.76 -13.99 -30.19
C GLY A 375 -0.43 -15.47 -30.39
N ALA A 376 -0.83 -16.29 -29.42
CA ALA A 376 -0.67 -17.74 -29.51
C ALA A 376 -1.53 -18.34 -30.63
N TYR A 377 -1.02 -19.40 -31.27
CA TYR A 377 -1.79 -20.21 -32.19
C TYR A 377 -2.67 -21.20 -31.41
N VAL A 378 -3.94 -21.31 -31.81
CA VAL A 378 -4.88 -22.29 -31.26
C VAL A 378 -5.18 -23.31 -32.35
N PHE A 379 -4.81 -24.57 -32.11
CA PHE A 379 -5.12 -25.65 -33.03
C PHE A 379 -6.64 -25.90 -33.08
N PRO A 380 -7.25 -26.06 -34.26
CA PRO A 380 -8.69 -26.28 -34.37
C PRO A 380 -9.14 -27.54 -33.60
N PRO A 381 -10.09 -27.44 -32.65
CA PRO A 381 -10.55 -28.60 -31.90
C PRO A 381 -11.50 -29.47 -32.73
N VAL A 382 -11.39 -30.80 -32.57
CA VAL A 382 -12.42 -31.73 -33.02
C VAL A 382 -13.59 -31.66 -32.03
N LYS A 383 -14.70 -31.06 -32.45
CA LYS A 383 -15.88 -30.88 -31.59
C LYS A 383 -16.66 -32.18 -31.46
N GLY A 384 -17.08 -32.52 -30.25
CA GLY A 384 -17.91 -33.68 -29.97
C GLY A 384 -17.74 -34.19 -28.55
N LEU A 385 -18.51 -35.21 -28.20
CA LEU A 385 -18.40 -35.93 -26.93
C LEU A 385 -17.57 -37.20 -27.16
N GLU A 386 -16.39 -37.28 -26.55
CA GLU A 386 -15.52 -38.46 -26.61
C GLU A 386 -15.79 -39.37 -25.40
N ASN A 387 -16.62 -40.39 -25.61
CA ASN A 387 -16.98 -41.38 -24.59
C ASN A 387 -16.27 -42.73 -24.75
N ARG A 388 -15.45 -42.90 -25.81
CA ARG A 388 -14.89 -44.22 -26.17
C ARG A 388 -13.53 -44.48 -25.53
N ARG A 389 -12.78 -43.42 -25.19
CA ARG A 389 -11.43 -43.52 -24.62
C ARG A 389 -11.11 -42.32 -23.72
N PRO A 390 -10.26 -42.51 -22.69
CA PRO A 390 -9.75 -41.40 -21.89
C PRO A 390 -8.96 -40.39 -22.75
N VAL A 391 -9.11 -39.10 -22.44
CA VAL A 391 -8.32 -38.02 -23.04
C VAL A 391 -7.27 -37.56 -22.04
N THR A 392 -6.00 -37.54 -22.44
CA THR A 392 -4.89 -37.07 -21.60
C THR A 392 -4.48 -35.67 -22.01
N GLY A 393 -4.39 -34.75 -21.05
CA GLY A 393 -3.85 -33.41 -21.24
C GLY A 393 -2.34 -33.39 -20.95
N LEU A 394 -1.55 -32.91 -21.90
CA LEU A 394 -0.13 -32.64 -21.74
C LEU A 394 0.09 -31.13 -21.85
N ASP A 395 0.87 -30.56 -20.94
CA ASP A 395 1.16 -29.13 -20.87
C ASP A 395 2.67 -28.90 -20.57
N PHE A 396 3.18 -27.73 -20.95
CA PHE A 396 4.51 -27.26 -20.62
C PHE A 396 4.48 -26.44 -19.33
N ALA A 397 5.24 -26.87 -18.32
CA ALA A 397 5.46 -26.07 -17.12
C ALA A 397 6.26 -24.80 -17.46
N SER A 398 5.69 -23.62 -17.20
CA SER A 398 6.34 -22.32 -17.40
C SER A 398 6.92 -22.12 -18.81
N LEU A 399 6.11 -22.34 -19.85
CA LEU A 399 6.53 -22.29 -21.26
C LEU A 399 7.35 -21.04 -21.61
N TYR A 400 6.79 -19.83 -21.45
CA TYR A 400 7.48 -18.59 -21.85
C TYR A 400 8.75 -18.30 -21.05
N PRO A 401 8.78 -18.37 -19.71
CA PRO A 401 10.02 -18.24 -18.94
C PRO A 401 11.09 -19.23 -19.39
N SER A 402 10.72 -20.49 -19.65
CA SER A 402 11.65 -21.53 -20.10
C SER A 402 12.23 -21.21 -21.48
N LEU A 403 11.42 -20.71 -22.42
CA LEU A 403 11.89 -20.26 -23.72
C LEU A 403 12.85 -19.07 -23.61
N ILE A 404 12.51 -18.06 -22.79
CA ILE A 404 13.37 -16.89 -22.55
C ILE A 404 14.75 -17.33 -22.05
N MET A 405 14.79 -18.26 -21.10
CA MET A 405 16.04 -18.79 -20.56
C MET A 405 16.81 -19.63 -21.59
N SER A 406 16.13 -20.57 -22.25
CA SER A 406 16.74 -21.52 -23.19
C SER A 406 17.36 -20.82 -24.40
N TYR A 407 16.69 -19.80 -24.93
CA TYR A 407 17.16 -19.02 -26.08
C TYR A 407 17.90 -17.74 -25.68
N ASN A 408 18.19 -17.55 -24.39
CA ASN A 408 18.92 -16.40 -23.86
C ASN A 408 18.34 -15.05 -24.33
N LEU A 409 17.01 -14.95 -24.34
CA LEU A 409 16.30 -13.75 -24.77
C LEU A 409 16.43 -12.67 -23.69
N SER A 410 17.06 -11.55 -24.04
CA SER A 410 17.20 -10.42 -23.13
C SER A 410 17.43 -9.11 -23.88
N PRO A 411 16.97 -7.96 -23.37
CA PRO A 411 17.18 -6.65 -24.04
C PRO A 411 18.65 -6.35 -24.37
N ASN A 412 19.60 -6.84 -23.56
CA ASN A 412 21.04 -6.64 -23.74
C ASN A 412 21.72 -7.73 -24.60
N LYS A 413 20.92 -8.63 -25.19
CA LYS A 413 21.37 -9.69 -26.10
C LYS A 413 20.84 -9.51 -27.53
N ILE A 414 20.01 -8.50 -27.75
CA ILE A 414 19.49 -8.17 -29.08
C ILE A 414 20.60 -7.53 -29.92
N ILE A 415 20.88 -8.09 -31.09
CA ILE A 415 21.74 -7.44 -32.09
C ILE A 415 20.85 -6.45 -32.85
N LEU A 416 21.09 -5.16 -32.65
CA LEU A 416 20.42 -4.10 -33.38
C LEU A 416 21.26 -3.77 -34.61
N PHE A 417 20.66 -3.87 -35.79
CA PHE A 417 21.27 -3.52 -37.07
C PHE A 417 21.10 -2.02 -37.37
#